data_AF-A0A2Z4UM52-F1
#
_entry.id   AF-A0A2Z4UM52-F1
#
_cell.length_a   1.000
_cell.length_b   1.000
_cell.length_c   1.000
_cell.angle_alpha   90.00
_cell.angle_beta   90.00
_cell.angle_gamma   90.00
#
_symmetry.space_group_name_H-M   'P 1'
#
loop_
_entity.id
_entity.type
_entity.pdbx_description
1 polymer ?
#
loop_
_entity_poly.entity_id
_entity_poly.type
_entity_poly.pdbx_seq_one_letter_code
_entity_poly.pdbx_strand_id
1 'polypeptide(L)'
;MPILRTKLGLLFCLVAATGIFLAVTGMGGSPALELWNNETRTSLPLWLMIWLGFLALTFLSSVIFAWNHVPARWVLASFIGSHVATIAVENTEGMVLRAGLVSLLHVVFWTPGLVSLLSNQSDIRFNSAYGTWASILLFVYAVAFTFDIRDGIVWLLFMVGV
;
A
#
# COMPACT_ATOMS: atom_id res chain seq x y z
N MET A 1 11.98 11.60 24.39
CA MET A 1 11.90 11.13 22.98
C MET A 1 10.55 11.45 22.25
N PRO A 2 9.85 12.58 22.51
CA PRO A 2 8.64 12.92 21.75
C PRO A 2 8.92 13.45 20.33
N ILE A 3 10.06 14.13 20.14
CA ILE A 3 10.41 14.84 18.89
C ILE A 3 10.54 13.89 17.68
N LEU A 4 11.02 12.66 17.88
CA LEU A 4 11.20 11.69 16.79
C LEU A 4 9.85 11.16 16.29
N ARG A 5 8.90 10.94 17.21
CA ARG A 5 7.52 10.54 16.88
C ARG A 5 6.81 11.61 16.06
N THR A 6 7.00 12.87 16.43
CA THR A 6 6.43 14.01 15.72
C THR A 6 6.98 14.13 14.30
N LYS A 7 8.29 13.92 14.08
CA LYS A 7 8.91 14.07 12.76
C LYS A 7 8.46 13.00 11.74
N LEU A 8 8.38 11.74 12.16
CA LEU A 8 7.97 10.65 11.27
C LEU A 8 6.46 10.73 10.95
N GLY A 9 5.65 11.06 11.96
CA GLY A 9 4.23 11.36 11.76
C GLY A 9 4.00 12.57 10.86
N LEU A 10 4.74 13.66 11.05
CA LEU A 10 4.66 14.85 10.19
C LEU A 10 5.09 14.56 8.76
N LEU A 11 6.15 13.78 8.54
CA LEU A 11 6.60 13.38 7.20
C LEU A 11 5.53 12.52 6.51
N PHE A 12 4.97 11.54 7.21
CA PHE A 12 3.86 10.75 6.70
C PHE A 12 2.65 11.63 6.35
N CYS A 13 2.25 12.53 7.26
CA CYS A 13 1.15 13.46 7.01
C CYS A 13 1.42 14.41 5.84
N LEU A 14 2.66 14.88 5.66
CA LEU A 14 3.03 15.78 4.57
C LEU A 14 2.99 15.07 3.22
N VAL A 15 3.56 13.86 3.14
CA VAL A 15 3.55 13.04 1.92
C VAL A 15 2.13 12.56 1.60
N ALA A 16 1.37 12.12 2.62
CA ALA A 16 -0.03 11.73 2.46
C ALA A 16 -0.88 12.92 2.02
N ALA A 17 -0.72 14.11 2.60
CA ALA A 17 -1.46 15.30 2.20
C ALA A 17 -1.14 15.72 0.75
N THR A 18 0.11 15.58 0.33
CA THR A 18 0.54 15.88 -1.05
C THR A 18 0.02 14.82 -2.04
N GLY A 19 0.04 13.54 -1.66
CA GLY A 19 -0.57 12.45 -2.43
C GLY A 19 -2.07 12.64 -2.59
N ILE A 20 -2.79 12.87 -1.49
CA ILE A 20 -4.24 13.15 -1.47
C ILE A 20 -4.57 14.34 -2.35
N PHE A 21 -3.79 15.43 -2.28
CA PHE A 21 -3.96 16.57 -3.18
C PHE A 21 -3.87 16.12 -4.65
N LEU A 22 -2.81 15.42 -5.05
CA LEU A 22 -2.64 14.95 -6.44
C LEU A 22 -3.74 13.98 -6.90
N ALA A 23 -4.14 13.02 -6.08
CA ALA A 23 -5.20 12.06 -6.43
C ALA A 23 -6.60 12.68 -6.48
N VAL A 24 -6.83 13.76 -5.72
CA VAL A 24 -8.08 14.53 -5.74
C VAL A 24 -8.08 15.57 -6.87
N THR A 25 -6.93 16.11 -7.29
CA THR A 25 -6.86 17.24 -8.25
C THR A 25 -6.56 16.88 -9.71
N GLY A 26 -6.22 15.63 -10.08
CA GLY A 26 -6.07 15.20 -11.48
C GLY A 26 -4.92 14.20 -11.67
N MET A 27 -4.96 13.20 -12.56
CA MET A 27 -5.43 13.19 -13.95
C MET A 27 -5.84 11.75 -14.34
N GLY A 28 -7.06 11.55 -14.86
CA GLY A 28 -7.55 10.25 -15.34
C GLY A 28 -8.71 9.68 -14.51
N GLY A 29 -9.64 8.99 -15.19
CA GLY A 29 -10.70 8.22 -14.52
C GLY A 29 -10.11 7.24 -13.49
N SER A 30 -10.87 6.91 -12.45
CA SER A 30 -10.44 5.87 -11.51
C SER A 30 -10.46 4.52 -12.23
N PRO A 31 -9.35 3.76 -12.24
CA PRO A 31 -9.35 2.41 -12.81
C PRO A 31 -10.09 1.41 -11.91
N ALA A 32 -10.70 1.85 -10.80
CA ALA A 32 -11.32 0.99 -9.79
C ALA A 32 -12.29 -0.05 -10.35
N LEU A 33 -12.98 0.27 -11.45
CA LEU A 33 -13.95 -0.62 -12.08
C LEU A 33 -13.36 -1.46 -13.22
N GLU A 34 -12.12 -1.24 -13.61
CA GLU A 34 -11.42 -2.04 -14.62
C GLU A 34 -11.10 -3.44 -14.09
N LEU A 35 -11.04 -4.41 -15.00
CA LEU A 35 -10.68 -5.79 -14.67
C LEU A 35 -9.22 -5.85 -14.23
N TRP A 36 -8.92 -6.58 -13.16
CA TRP A 36 -7.55 -6.78 -12.69
C TRP A 36 -6.99 -8.14 -13.11
N ASN A 37 -6.92 -8.37 -14.42
CA ASN A 37 -6.43 -9.62 -15.01
C ASN A 37 -5.01 -9.47 -15.58
N ASN A 38 -4.45 -10.57 -16.10
CA ASN A 38 -3.09 -10.56 -16.68
C ASN A 38 -2.98 -9.61 -17.88
N GLU A 39 -3.98 -9.57 -18.77
CA GLU A 39 -4.00 -8.70 -19.95
C GLU A 39 -3.91 -7.22 -19.56
N THR A 40 -4.71 -6.80 -18.57
CA THR A 40 -4.70 -5.44 -18.03
C THR A 40 -3.33 -5.13 -17.41
N ARG A 41 -2.77 -6.05 -16.60
CA ARG A 41 -1.45 -5.88 -15.98
C ARG A 41 -0.32 -5.74 -17.02
N THR A 42 -0.41 -6.45 -18.15
CA THR A 42 0.59 -6.37 -19.23
C THR A 42 0.45 -5.16 -20.14
N SER A 43 -0.71 -4.50 -20.13
CA SER A 43 -0.98 -3.29 -20.92
C SER A 43 -0.76 -1.99 -20.15
N LEU A 44 -0.37 -2.08 -18.87
CA LEU A 44 -0.05 -0.91 -18.06
C LEU A 44 1.10 -0.10 -18.68
N PRO A 45 1.04 1.25 -18.63
CA PRO A 45 2.17 2.10 -18.94
C PRO A 45 3.43 1.67 -18.17
N LEU A 46 4.59 1.72 -18.84
CA LEU A 46 5.87 1.27 -18.26
C LEU A 46 6.16 1.89 -16.89
N TRP A 47 5.86 3.18 -16.71
CA TRP A 47 6.09 3.87 -15.43
C TRP A 47 5.25 3.28 -14.28
N LEU A 48 4.02 2.83 -14.56
CA LEU A 48 3.17 2.16 -13.57
C LEU A 48 3.71 0.77 -13.23
N MET A 49 4.17 0.02 -14.24
CA MET A 49 4.81 -1.28 -14.00
C MET A 49 6.05 -1.13 -13.11
N ILE A 50 6.88 -0.11 -13.37
CA ILE A 50 8.05 0.21 -12.54
C ILE A 50 7.63 0.56 -11.11
N TRP A 51 6.58 1.40 -10.95
CA TRP A 51 6.05 1.76 -9.63
C TRP A 51 5.54 0.55 -8.85
N LEU A 52 4.73 -0.32 -9.48
CA LEU A 52 4.21 -1.53 -8.86
C LEU A 52 5.32 -2.51 -8.49
N GLY A 53 6.34 -2.66 -9.35
CA GLY A 53 7.52 -3.47 -9.05
C GLY A 53 8.32 -2.92 -7.87
N PHE A 54 8.56 -1.60 -7.83
CA PHE A 54 9.22 -0.94 -6.70
C PHE A 54 8.45 -1.11 -5.39
N LEU A 55 7.12 -0.96 -5.43
CA LEU A 55 6.23 -1.20 -4.29
C LEU A 55 6.38 -2.65 -3.81
N ALA A 56 6.21 -3.63 -4.70
CA ALA A 56 6.29 -5.05 -4.36
C ALA A 56 7.65 -5.41 -3.74
N LEU A 57 8.75 -4.93 -4.32
CA LEU A 57 10.10 -5.16 -3.80
C LEU A 57 10.30 -4.52 -2.43
N THR A 58 9.77 -3.32 -2.19
CA THR A 58 9.90 -2.62 -0.90
C THR A 58 9.16 -3.37 0.21
N PHE A 59 7.96 -3.89 -0.06
CA PHE A 59 7.23 -4.73 0.87
C PHE A 59 7.92 -6.08 1.07
N LEU A 60 8.34 -6.74 -0.01
CA LEU A 60 8.99 -8.05 0.05
C LEU A 60 10.34 -8.00 0.78
N SER A 61 11.09 -6.89 0.67
CA SER A 61 12.36 -6.72 1.39
C SER A 61 12.20 -6.66 2.90
N SER A 62 10.98 -6.59 3.44
CA SER A 62 10.69 -6.81 4.86
C SER A 62 11.22 -8.14 5.38
N VAL A 63 11.34 -9.17 4.52
CA VAL A 63 11.91 -10.48 4.89
C VAL A 63 13.31 -10.37 5.50
N ILE A 64 14.12 -9.42 5.03
CA ILE A 64 15.49 -9.19 5.49
C ILE A 64 15.48 -8.75 6.97
N PHE A 65 14.45 -8.00 7.38
CA PHE A 65 14.36 -7.40 8.71
C PHE A 65 13.40 -8.15 9.65
N ALA A 66 12.58 -9.07 9.12
CA ALA A 66 11.52 -9.74 9.86
C ALA A 66 12.01 -10.52 11.07
N TRP A 67 13.24 -11.06 11.05
CA TRP A 67 13.78 -11.78 12.20
C TRP A 67 13.95 -10.86 13.43
N ASN A 68 14.45 -9.64 13.22
CA ASN A 68 14.87 -8.74 14.29
C ASN A 68 13.87 -7.64 14.62
N HIS A 69 12.96 -7.31 13.70
CA HIS A 69 12.07 -6.16 13.83
C HIS A 69 10.60 -6.58 13.73
N VAL A 70 9.85 -6.38 14.81
CA VAL A 70 8.40 -6.65 14.85
C VAL A 70 7.65 -5.94 13.72
N PRO A 71 7.89 -4.66 13.40
CA PRO A 71 7.19 -4.01 12.29
C PRO A 71 7.43 -4.68 10.94
N ALA A 72 8.63 -5.19 10.70
CA ALA A 72 8.93 -5.90 9.45
C ALA A 72 8.13 -7.20 9.33
N ARG A 73 7.87 -7.92 10.44
CA ARG A 73 6.98 -9.10 10.43
C ARG A 73 5.56 -8.74 10.04
N TRP A 74 5.04 -7.65 10.58
CA TRP A 74 3.69 -7.18 10.25
C TRP A 74 3.59 -6.72 8.80
N VAL A 75 4.60 -6.01 8.28
CA VAL A 75 4.66 -5.62 6.86
C VAL A 75 4.74 -6.85 5.94
N LEU A 76 5.53 -7.86 6.31
CA LEU A 76 5.61 -9.11 5.56
C LEU A 76 4.27 -9.85 5.56
N ALA A 77 3.64 -9.97 6.73
CA ALA A 77 2.33 -10.60 6.87
C ALA A 77 1.24 -9.86 6.10
N SER A 78 1.28 -8.52 6.11
CA SER A 78 0.41 -7.66 5.30
C SER A 78 0.55 -7.93 3.81
N PHE A 79 1.79 -8.00 3.31
CA PHE A 79 2.08 -8.26 1.91
C PHE A 79 1.61 -9.66 1.48
N ILE A 80 1.94 -10.68 2.26
CA ILE A 80 1.51 -12.06 1.99
C ILE A 80 -0.02 -12.15 2.06
N GLY A 81 -0.63 -11.61 3.12
CA GLY A 81 -2.07 -11.64 3.33
C GLY A 81 -2.85 -11.00 2.20
N SER A 82 -2.42 -9.85 1.70
CA SER A 82 -3.08 -9.20 0.57
C SER A 82 -2.99 -10.04 -0.71
N HIS A 83 -1.84 -10.68 -0.99
CA HIS A 83 -1.69 -11.52 -2.18
C HIS A 83 -2.52 -12.80 -2.07
N VAL A 84 -2.52 -13.46 -0.91
CA VAL A 84 -3.36 -14.64 -0.66
C VAL A 84 -4.84 -14.30 -0.82
N ALA A 85 -5.30 -13.16 -0.29
CA ALA A 85 -6.67 -12.70 -0.44
C ALA A 85 -7.03 -12.41 -1.91
N THR A 86 -6.15 -11.73 -2.64
CA THR A 86 -6.35 -11.45 -4.07
C THR A 86 -6.45 -12.74 -4.89
N ILE A 87 -5.56 -13.70 -4.65
CA ILE A 87 -5.61 -15.03 -5.31
C ILE A 87 -6.90 -15.75 -4.95
N ALA A 88 -7.32 -15.73 -3.68
CA ALA A 88 -8.57 -16.37 -3.27
C ALA A 88 -9.79 -15.78 -4.00
N VAL A 89 -9.85 -14.45 -4.13
CA VAL A 89 -10.91 -13.77 -4.89
C VAL A 89 -10.86 -14.14 -6.37
N GLU A 90 -9.68 -14.12 -6.99
CA GLU A 90 -9.49 -14.48 -8.42
C GLU A 90 -9.98 -15.91 -8.73
N ASN A 91 -9.90 -16.82 -7.75
CA ASN A 91 -10.32 -18.22 -7.89
C ASN A 91 -11.73 -18.50 -7.35
N THR A 92 -12.48 -17.48 -6.89
CA THR A 92 -13.85 -17.68 -6.40
C THR A 92 -14.85 -17.53 -7.54
N GLU A 93 -15.67 -18.56 -7.79
CA GLU A 93 -16.70 -18.52 -8.83
C GLU A 93 -17.70 -17.36 -8.61
N GLY A 94 -18.01 -16.64 -9.68
CA GLY A 94 -18.94 -15.50 -9.65
C GLY A 94 -18.34 -14.18 -9.16
N MET A 95 -17.10 -14.17 -8.69
CA MET A 95 -16.38 -12.94 -8.31
C MET A 95 -15.57 -12.41 -9.50
N VAL A 96 -15.72 -11.12 -9.78
CA VAL A 96 -14.90 -10.42 -10.78
C VAL A 96 -13.87 -9.57 -10.06
N LEU A 97 -12.59 -9.94 -10.17
CA LEU A 97 -11.51 -9.17 -9.58
C LEU A 97 -11.34 -7.86 -10.35
N ARG A 98 -11.68 -6.74 -9.70
CA ARG A 98 -11.52 -5.38 -10.22
C ARG A 98 -10.43 -4.65 -9.47
N ALA A 99 -9.81 -3.64 -10.09
CA ALA A 99 -8.70 -2.91 -9.49
C ALA A 99 -9.07 -2.29 -8.13
N GLY A 100 -10.29 -1.76 -7.98
CA GLY A 100 -10.74 -1.17 -6.73
C GLY A 100 -10.93 -2.18 -5.60
N LEU A 101 -11.28 -3.44 -5.90
CA LEU A 101 -11.27 -4.51 -4.91
C LEU A 101 -9.85 -4.85 -4.46
N VAL A 102 -8.90 -4.90 -5.39
CA VAL A 102 -7.47 -5.10 -5.06
C VAL A 102 -6.96 -3.97 -4.16
N SER A 103 -7.29 -2.73 -4.49
CA SER A 103 -7.00 -1.55 -3.67
C SER A 103 -7.63 -1.64 -2.28
N LEU A 104 -8.89 -2.06 -2.17
CA LEU A 104 -9.54 -2.28 -0.87
C LEU A 104 -8.81 -3.36 -0.04
N LEU A 105 -8.39 -4.46 -0.68
CA LEU A 105 -7.60 -5.51 -0.02
C LEU A 105 -6.26 -4.95 0.47
N HIS A 106 -5.58 -4.10 -0.30
CA HIS A 106 -4.36 -3.42 0.17
C HIS A 106 -4.62 -2.56 1.41
N VAL A 107 -5.69 -1.73 1.41
CA VAL A 107 -6.04 -0.93 2.59
C VAL A 107 -6.25 -1.82 3.81
N VAL A 108 -7.05 -2.87 3.69
CA VAL A 108 -7.38 -3.78 4.80
C VAL A 108 -6.13 -4.51 5.31
N PHE A 109 -5.37 -5.14 4.41
CA PHE A 109 -4.27 -6.00 4.81
C PHE A 109 -2.99 -5.24 5.13
N TRP A 110 -2.73 -4.07 4.53
CA TRP A 110 -1.49 -3.32 4.76
C TRP A 110 -1.58 -2.35 5.94
N THR A 111 -2.78 -1.96 6.36
CA THR A 111 -2.98 -1.06 7.52
C THR A 111 -2.35 -1.60 8.81
N PRO A 112 -2.47 -2.89 9.19
CA PRO A 112 -1.77 -3.44 10.34
C PRO A 112 -0.24 -3.27 10.28
N GLY A 113 0.38 -3.46 9.12
CA GLY A 113 1.80 -3.21 8.89
C GLY A 113 2.19 -1.75 9.13
N LEU A 114 1.40 -0.81 8.61
CA LEU A 114 1.60 0.62 8.82
C LEU A 114 1.44 1.00 10.30
N VAL A 115 0.38 0.53 10.95
CA VAL A 115 0.12 0.77 12.38
C VAL A 115 1.28 0.24 13.22
N SER A 116 1.81 -0.94 12.91
CA SER A 116 2.96 -1.51 13.60
C SER A 116 4.21 -0.64 13.44
N LEU A 117 4.47 -0.15 12.22
CA LEU A 117 5.61 0.72 11.94
C LEU A 117 5.51 2.06 12.69
N LEU A 118 4.32 2.67 12.72
CA LEU A 118 4.07 3.93 13.43
C LEU A 118 4.03 3.76 14.97
N SER A 119 3.66 2.58 15.47
CA SER A 119 3.63 2.31 16.91
C SER A 119 5.02 2.04 17.48
N ASN A 120 5.93 1.49 16.68
CA ASN A 120 7.27 1.08 17.08
C ASN A 120 8.38 2.02 16.55
N GLN A 121 8.08 3.30 16.39
CA GLN A 121 9.03 4.30 15.86
C GLN A 121 10.31 4.46 16.69
N SER A 122 10.31 4.08 17.96
CA SER A 122 11.50 4.08 18.82
C SER A 122 12.61 3.16 18.30
N ASP A 123 12.23 2.13 17.55
CA ASP A 123 13.14 1.10 17.04
C ASP A 123 13.78 1.53 15.72
N ILE A 124 13.24 2.57 15.09
CA ILE A 124 13.67 3.10 13.80
C ILE A 124 14.80 4.11 14.00
N ARG A 125 16.04 3.67 13.74
CA ARG A 125 17.23 4.53 13.74
C ARG A 125 17.59 4.93 12.31
N PHE A 126 17.46 6.20 11.96
CA PHE A 126 17.65 6.69 10.58
C PHE A 126 19.04 6.44 9.97
N ASN A 127 20.07 6.24 10.78
CA ASN A 127 21.43 5.91 10.34
C ASN A 127 21.68 4.40 10.19
N SER A 128 20.63 3.60 10.11
CA SER A 128 20.70 2.14 9.94
C SER A 128 19.97 1.70 8.67
N ALA A 129 20.36 0.55 8.11
CA ALA A 129 19.69 -0.03 6.94
C ALA A 129 18.18 -0.22 7.16
N TYR A 130 17.79 -0.67 8.36
CA TYR A 130 16.39 -0.80 8.76
C TYR A 130 15.67 0.56 8.77
N GLY A 131 16.31 1.60 9.30
CA GLY A 131 15.74 2.94 9.33
C GLY A 131 15.53 3.55 7.95
N THR A 132 16.49 3.35 7.04
CA THR A 132 16.36 3.74 5.63
C THR A 132 15.21 2.99 4.96
N TRP A 133 15.16 1.67 5.11
CA TRP A 133 14.07 0.84 4.58
C TRP A 133 12.70 1.27 5.12
N ALA A 134 12.58 1.48 6.44
CA ALA A 134 11.34 1.91 7.06
C ALA A 134 10.88 3.30 6.56
N SER A 135 11.83 4.20 6.29
CA SER A 135 11.54 5.53 5.73
C SER A 135 11.02 5.44 4.29
N ILE A 136 11.66 4.59 3.47
CA ILE A 136 11.19 4.30 2.10
C ILE A 136 9.81 3.67 2.15
N LEU A 137 9.59 2.69 3.01
CA LEU A 137 8.31 2.01 3.15
C LEU A 137 7.20 2.97 3.58
N LEU A 138 7.46 3.92 4.49
CA LEU A 138 6.49 4.95 4.86
C LEU A 138 6.11 5.86 3.68
N PHE A 139 7.08 6.20 2.83
CA PHE A 139 6.80 6.91 1.59
C PHE A 139 5.92 6.08 0.66
N VAL A 140 6.23 4.79 0.47
CA VAL A 140 5.41 3.88 -0.34
C VAL A 140 3.98 3.79 0.21
N TYR A 141 3.81 3.62 1.53
CA TYR A 141 2.50 3.62 2.17
C TYR A 141 1.70 4.89 1.88
N ALA A 142 2.32 6.06 2.06
CA ALA A 142 1.63 7.34 1.87
C ALA A 142 1.15 7.53 0.41
N VAL A 143 1.98 7.17 -0.57
CA VAL A 143 1.61 7.25 -1.99
C VAL A 143 0.57 6.19 -2.34
N ALA A 144 0.78 4.93 -1.97
CA ALA A 144 -0.10 3.83 -2.34
C ALA A 144 -1.51 4.00 -1.73
N PHE A 145 -1.60 4.30 -0.43
CA PHE A 145 -2.89 4.45 0.25
C PHE A 145 -3.73 5.60 -0.31
N THR A 146 -3.09 6.62 -0.88
CA THR A 146 -3.82 7.67 -1.57
C THR A 146 -4.67 7.10 -2.72
N PHE A 147 -4.07 6.26 -3.58
CA PHE A 147 -4.78 5.64 -4.70
C PHE A 147 -5.71 4.52 -4.21
N ASP A 148 -5.22 3.68 -3.29
CA ASP A 148 -5.95 2.50 -2.83
C ASP A 148 -7.23 2.88 -2.06
N ILE A 149 -7.22 3.93 -1.25
CA ILE A 149 -8.42 4.40 -0.53
C ILE A 149 -9.43 4.94 -1.53
N ARG A 150 -9.01 5.78 -2.48
CA ARG A 150 -9.91 6.33 -3.52
C ARG A 150 -10.57 5.21 -4.31
N ASP A 151 -9.77 4.30 -4.87
CA ASP A 151 -10.26 3.27 -5.77
C ASP A 151 -11.07 2.20 -5.02
N GLY A 152 -10.71 1.91 -3.76
CA GLY A 152 -11.50 1.08 -2.86
C GLY A 152 -12.88 1.69 -2.55
N ILE A 153 -12.96 2.99 -2.30
CA ILE A 153 -14.24 3.70 -2.09
C ILE A 153 -15.10 3.63 -3.37
N VAL A 154 -14.52 3.92 -4.54
CA VAL A 154 -15.26 3.84 -5.82
C VAL A 154 -15.83 2.44 -6.04
N TRP A 155 -15.06 1.39 -5.74
CA TRP A 155 -15.55 0.02 -5.84
C TRP A 155 -16.67 -0.29 -4.85
N LEU A 156 -16.56 0.17 -3.60
CA LEU A 156 -17.61 -0.01 -2.59
C LEU A 156 -18.92 0.67 -3.01
N LEU A 157 -18.85 1.89 -3.53
CA LEU A 157 -20.00 2.63 -4.05
C LEU A 157 -20.68 1.89 -5.21
N PHE A 158 -19.89 1.41 -6.16
CA PHE A 158 -20.36 0.56 -7.25
C PHE A 158 -21.09 -0.69 -6.74
N MET A 159 -20.57 -1.36 -5.71
CA MET A 159 -21.19 -2.56 -5.14
C MET A 159 -22.53 -2.29 -4.44
N VAL A 160 -22.76 -1.07 -3.95
CA VAL A 160 -24.03 -0.66 -3.32
C VAL A 160 -24.98 0.07 -4.27
N GLY A 161 -24.60 0.20 -5.55
CA GLY A 161 -25.44 0.81 -6.59
C GLY A 161 -25.51 2.34 -6.54
N VAL A 162 -24.47 2.99 -5.99
CA VAL A 162 -24.31 4.46 -5.90
C VAL A 162 -23.21 4.89 -6.85
#